data_AF-A0A7C2QKW0-F1
#
_entry.id   AF-A0A7C2QKW0-F1
#
_cell.length_a   1.000
_cell.length_b   1.000
_cell.length_c   1.000
_cell.angle_alpha   90.00
_cell.angle_beta   90.00
_cell.angle_gamma   90.00
#
_symmetry.space_group_name_H-M   'P 1'
#
loop_
_entity.id
_entity.type
_entity.pdbx_description
1 polymer ?
#
loop_
_entity_poly.entity_id
_entity_poly.type
_entity_poly.pdbx_seq_one_letter_code
_entity_poly.pdbx_strand_id
1 'polypeptide(L)'
;MSKLWEKNYSLDAAIERFTVGEDYLLDKQLVAADCVASIAHAKMLASIDILTQEEAEKLTRELLSIIAQAEKGAFMIAREDEDCHTAIENHLVKALGESGKKIHTGRSRNDQVIAALRLYARDFLLAYQDETLKTAAH
;
A
#
# COMPACT_ATOMS: atom_id res chain seq x y z
N MET A 1 -14.62 -8.10 -7.80
CA MET A 1 -14.82 -8.68 -6.45
C MET A 1 -15.62 -7.69 -5.64
N SER A 2 -16.39 -8.13 -4.64
CA SER A 2 -17.03 -7.18 -3.72
C SER A 2 -15.97 -6.41 -2.94
N LYS A 3 -16.28 -5.19 -2.55
CA LYS A 3 -15.38 -4.34 -1.74
C LYS A 3 -15.10 -5.03 -0.40
N LEU A 4 -13.92 -4.81 0.16
CA LEU A 4 -13.49 -5.49 1.40
C LEU A 4 -14.44 -5.21 2.60
N TRP A 5 -15.20 -4.12 2.52
CA TRP A 5 -16.15 -3.64 3.54
C TRP A 5 -17.62 -3.67 3.08
N GLU A 6 -17.89 -4.20 1.88
CA GLU A 6 -19.25 -4.32 1.36
C GLU A 6 -20.05 -5.32 2.23
N LYS A 7 -21.11 -4.84 2.87
CA LYS A 7 -22.15 -5.70 3.48
C LYS A 7 -23.35 -5.75 2.53
N ASN A 8 -24.38 -6.53 2.87
CA ASN A 8 -25.61 -6.73 2.07
C ASN A 8 -26.46 -5.45 1.91
N TYR A 9 -25.97 -4.42 1.22
CA TYR A 9 -26.71 -3.23 0.83
C TYR A 9 -26.22 -2.70 -0.53
N SER A 10 -27.14 -2.11 -1.30
CA SER A 10 -26.82 -1.41 -2.54
C SER A 10 -26.12 -0.10 -2.19
N LEU A 11 -24.85 0.06 -2.62
CA LEU A 11 -24.09 1.30 -2.40
C LEU A 11 -24.67 2.45 -3.23
N ASP A 12 -24.93 3.60 -2.61
CA ASP A 12 -25.39 4.81 -3.31
C ASP A 12 -24.20 5.49 -4.02
N ALA A 13 -24.37 5.84 -5.30
CA ALA A 13 -23.34 6.46 -6.13
C ALA A 13 -22.88 7.84 -5.62
N ALA A 14 -23.71 8.56 -4.87
CA ALA A 14 -23.33 9.81 -4.21
C ALA A 14 -22.43 9.56 -3.00
N ILE A 15 -22.70 8.51 -2.22
CA ILE A 15 -21.88 8.11 -1.08
C ILE A 15 -20.51 7.64 -1.57
N GLU A 16 -20.47 6.77 -2.58
CA GLU A 16 -19.22 6.27 -3.16
C GLU A 16 -18.31 7.40 -3.66
N ARG A 17 -18.89 8.40 -4.35
CA ARG A 17 -18.15 9.57 -4.83
C ARG A 17 -17.59 10.42 -3.69
N PHE A 18 -18.32 10.54 -2.58
CA PHE A 18 -17.87 11.30 -1.42
C PHE A 18 -16.78 10.55 -0.64
N THR A 19 -16.90 9.23 -0.49
CA THR A 19 -15.96 8.41 0.30
C THR A 19 -14.68 8.06 -0.44
N VAL A 20 -14.70 7.93 -1.77
CA VAL A 20 -13.49 7.69 -2.58
C VAL A 20 -12.84 9.01 -3.02
N GLY A 21 -13.64 10.06 -3.22
CA GLY A 21 -13.13 11.41 -3.50
C GLY A 21 -12.06 11.47 -4.60
N GLU A 22 -10.91 12.03 -4.25
CA GLU A 22 -9.69 12.06 -5.06
C GLU A 22 -8.58 11.13 -4.50
N ASP A 23 -8.94 10.18 -3.63
CA ASP A 23 -7.98 9.34 -2.92
C ASP A 23 -7.10 8.56 -3.92
N TYR A 24 -7.66 8.04 -5.01
CA TYR A 24 -6.89 7.37 -6.09
C TYR A 24 -5.81 8.26 -6.76
N LEU A 25 -5.90 9.59 -6.64
CA LEU A 25 -4.88 10.53 -7.12
C LEU A 25 -3.85 10.86 -6.04
N LEU A 26 -4.31 11.08 -4.80
CA LEU A 26 -3.47 11.47 -3.66
C LEU A 26 -2.66 10.27 -3.13
N ASP A 27 -3.28 9.10 -3.08
CA ASP A 27 -2.70 7.84 -2.57
C ASP A 27 -1.53 7.32 -3.40
N LYS A 28 -1.34 7.83 -4.63
CA LYS A 28 -0.15 7.51 -5.42
C LYS A 28 1.14 7.83 -4.66
N GLN A 29 1.10 8.85 -3.80
CA GLN A 29 2.23 9.24 -2.95
C GLN A 29 2.49 8.22 -1.83
N LEU A 30 1.48 7.45 -1.42
CA LEU A 30 1.58 6.46 -0.34
C LEU A 30 1.97 5.07 -0.82
N VAL A 31 1.89 4.76 -2.12
CA VAL A 31 2.18 3.42 -2.68
C VAL A 31 3.55 2.90 -2.21
N ALA A 32 4.59 3.71 -2.28
CA ALA A 32 5.92 3.28 -1.87
C ALA A 32 5.99 3.00 -0.36
N ALA A 33 5.40 3.85 0.46
CA ALA A 33 5.37 3.70 1.91
C ALA A 33 4.55 2.48 2.34
N ASP A 34 3.40 2.23 1.71
CA ASP A 34 2.56 1.05 1.98
C ASP A 34 3.25 -0.25 1.54
N CYS A 35 3.97 -0.23 0.42
CA CYS A 35 4.78 -1.37 0.00
C CYS A 35 5.88 -1.68 1.01
N VAL A 36 6.61 -0.67 1.50
CA VAL A 36 7.66 -0.85 2.52
C VAL A 36 7.07 -1.41 3.82
N ALA A 37 5.93 -0.87 4.29
CA ALA A 37 5.23 -1.40 5.45
C ALA A 37 4.79 -2.86 5.23
N SER A 38 4.29 -3.18 4.04
CA SER A 38 3.85 -4.53 3.67
C SER A 38 5.00 -5.53 3.55
N ILE A 39 6.20 -5.10 3.14
CA ILE A 39 7.41 -5.95 3.18
C ILE A 39 7.75 -6.32 4.62
N ALA A 40 7.71 -5.36 5.54
CA ALA A 40 7.95 -5.63 6.96
C ALA A 40 6.88 -6.58 7.54
N HIS A 41 5.62 -6.39 7.16
CA HIS A 41 4.52 -7.27 7.55
C HIS A 41 4.67 -8.70 7.01
N ALA A 42 5.04 -8.87 5.73
CA ALA A 42 5.30 -10.18 5.15
C ALA A 42 6.41 -10.94 5.88
N LYS A 43 7.50 -10.24 6.27
CA LYS A 43 8.57 -10.82 7.08
C LYS A 43 8.10 -11.22 8.48
N MET A 44 7.27 -10.40 9.11
CA MET A 44 6.65 -10.74 10.39
C MET A 44 5.75 -11.98 10.27
N LEU A 45 4.89 -12.06 9.26
CA LEU A 45 4.05 -13.23 9.01
C LEU A 45 4.87 -14.51 8.78
N ALA A 46 6.03 -14.40 8.13
CA ALA A 46 6.94 -15.53 7.98
C ALA A 46 7.59 -15.96 9.30
N SER A 47 7.91 -15.00 10.18
CA SER A 47 8.47 -15.31 11.51
C SER A 47 7.52 -16.04 12.46
N ILE A 48 6.22 -16.06 12.13
CA ILE A 48 5.17 -16.78 12.87
C ILE A 48 4.53 -17.90 12.03
N ASP A 49 5.22 -18.35 10.98
CA ASP A 49 4.84 -19.49 10.12
C ASP A 49 3.50 -19.36 9.37
N ILE A 50 2.92 -18.14 9.26
CA ILE A 50 1.73 -17.89 8.42
C ILE A 50 2.12 -17.87 6.93
N LEU A 51 3.30 -17.32 6.64
CA LEU A 51 3.94 -17.40 5.33
C LEU A 51 5.17 -18.31 5.44
N THR A 52 5.45 -19.06 4.39
CA THR A 52 6.78 -19.65 4.22
C THR A 52 7.79 -18.55 3.88
N GLN A 53 9.08 -18.82 4.14
CA GLN A 53 10.16 -17.91 3.76
C GLN A 53 10.15 -17.61 2.25
N GLU A 54 9.87 -18.62 1.42
CA GLU A 54 9.77 -18.45 -0.04
C GLU A 54 8.59 -17.55 -0.45
N GLU A 55 7.42 -17.70 0.19
CA GLU A 55 6.27 -16.83 -0.06
C GLU A 55 6.58 -15.37 0.32
N ALA A 56 7.20 -15.15 1.48
CA ALA A 56 7.59 -13.81 1.93
C ALA A 56 8.64 -13.15 1.02
N GLU A 57 9.57 -13.92 0.47
CA GLU A 57 10.53 -13.43 -0.52
C GLU A 57 9.88 -13.08 -1.86
N LYS A 58 8.91 -13.89 -2.33
CA LYS A 58 8.13 -13.57 -3.53
C LYS A 58 7.33 -12.28 -3.34
N LEU A 59 6.63 -12.15 -2.22
CA LEU A 59 5.91 -10.93 -1.85
C LEU A 59 6.85 -9.72 -1.80
N THR A 60 8.03 -9.87 -1.19
CA THR A 60 9.01 -8.79 -1.11
C THR A 60 9.47 -8.33 -2.51
N ARG A 61 9.76 -9.27 -3.41
CA ARG A 61 10.16 -8.95 -4.79
C ARG A 61 9.07 -8.22 -5.57
N GLU A 62 7.82 -8.67 -5.45
CA GLU A 62 6.69 -8.00 -6.12
C GLU A 62 6.41 -6.61 -5.53
N LEU A 63 6.48 -6.45 -4.21
CA LEU A 63 6.34 -5.14 -3.56
C LEU A 63 7.44 -4.16 -4.00
N LEU A 64 8.69 -4.62 -4.15
CA LEU A 64 9.77 -3.80 -4.71
C LEU A 64 9.53 -3.45 -6.20
N SER A 65 8.95 -4.38 -6.97
CA SER A 65 8.53 -4.12 -8.35
C SER A 65 7.46 -3.03 -8.42
N ILE A 66 6.47 -3.06 -7.51
CA ILE A 66 5.43 -2.04 -7.42
C ILE A 66 6.04 -0.67 -7.10
N ILE A 67 7.00 -0.59 -6.16
CA ILE A 67 7.71 0.66 -5.85
C ILE A 67 8.38 1.22 -7.12
N ALA A 68 9.15 0.39 -7.84
CA ALA A 68 9.83 0.82 -9.06
C ALA A 68 8.87 1.22 -10.20
N GLN A 69 7.68 0.63 -10.25
CA GLN A 69 6.62 1.02 -11.19
C GLN A 69 5.98 2.35 -10.77
N ALA A 70 5.72 2.56 -9.47
CA ALA A 70 5.14 3.78 -8.94
C ALA A 70 6.04 4.99 -9.17
N GLU A 71 7.35 4.85 -8.97
CA GLU A 71 8.36 5.90 -9.26
C GLU A 71 8.35 6.35 -10.73
N LYS A 72 8.01 5.43 -11.64
CA LYS A 72 7.91 5.70 -13.09
C LYS A 72 6.50 6.14 -13.51
N GLY A 73 5.56 6.27 -12.58
CA GLY A 73 4.16 6.55 -12.86
C GLY A 73 3.42 5.41 -13.59
N ALA A 74 3.96 4.19 -13.56
CA ALA A 74 3.42 3.02 -14.26
C ALA A 74 2.47 2.18 -13.38
N PHE A 75 2.55 2.31 -12.06
CA PHE A 75 1.59 1.67 -11.16
C PHE A 75 0.30 2.48 -11.09
N MET A 76 -0.79 1.91 -11.60
CA MET A 76 -2.09 2.56 -11.70
C MET A 76 -3.01 2.08 -10.58
N ILE A 77 -3.61 3.02 -9.86
CA ILE A 77 -4.72 2.78 -8.93
C ILE A 77 -6.00 3.01 -9.72
N ALA A 78 -6.75 1.95 -9.97
CA ALA A 78 -8.02 2.07 -10.68
C ALA A 78 -9.10 2.60 -9.73
N ARG A 79 -10.19 3.14 -10.28
CA ARG A 79 -11.30 3.65 -9.46
C ARG A 79 -11.95 2.53 -8.64
N GLU A 80 -11.94 1.33 -9.20
CA GLU A 80 -12.51 0.12 -8.60
C GLU A 80 -11.64 -0.42 -7.46
N ASP A 81 -10.37 -0.01 -7.36
CA ASP A 81 -9.50 -0.34 -6.24
C ASP A 81 -9.81 0.49 -5.00
N GLU A 82 -10.53 1.61 -5.13
CA GLU A 82 -10.85 2.56 -4.05
C GLU A 82 -9.65 3.33 -3.47
N ASP A 83 -8.58 2.64 -3.09
CA ASP A 83 -7.37 3.17 -2.45
C ASP A 83 -6.09 2.45 -2.90
N CYS A 84 -4.91 2.98 -2.54
CA CYS A 84 -3.63 2.34 -2.91
C CYS A 84 -3.45 0.95 -2.28
N HIS A 85 -3.93 0.76 -1.06
CA HIS A 85 -3.76 -0.47 -0.29
C HIS A 85 -4.44 -1.65 -0.98
N THR A 86 -5.67 -1.44 -1.44
CA THR A 86 -6.45 -2.43 -2.19
C THR A 86 -5.85 -2.66 -3.57
N ALA A 87 -5.37 -1.61 -4.25
CA ALA A 87 -4.66 -1.77 -5.53
C ALA A 87 -3.41 -2.67 -5.38
N ILE A 88 -2.61 -2.45 -4.33
CA ILE A 88 -1.44 -3.27 -4.01
C ILE A 88 -1.85 -4.71 -3.70
N GLU A 89 -2.86 -4.91 -2.84
CA GLU A 89 -3.34 -6.25 -2.49
C GLU A 89 -3.89 -7.02 -3.70
N ASN A 90 -4.70 -6.36 -4.54
CA ASN A 90 -5.23 -6.92 -5.78
C ASN A 90 -4.08 -7.29 -6.74
N HIS A 91 -3.06 -6.44 -6.86
CA HIS A 91 -1.88 -6.73 -7.66
C HIS A 91 -1.14 -7.98 -7.15
N LEU A 92 -0.90 -8.07 -5.84
CA LEU A 92 -0.22 -9.22 -5.23
C LEU A 92 -1.01 -10.51 -5.39
N VAL A 93 -2.34 -10.48 -5.22
CA VAL A 93 -3.20 -11.65 -5.44
C VAL A 93 -3.13 -12.09 -6.90
N LYS A 94 -3.17 -11.16 -7.85
CA LYS A 94 -3.07 -11.46 -9.28
C LYS A 94 -1.71 -12.06 -9.65
N ALA A 95 -0.62 -11.56 -9.06
CA ALA A 95 0.73 -11.99 -9.37
C ALA A 95 1.12 -13.30 -8.66
N LEU A 96 0.69 -13.49 -7.41
CA LEU A 96 1.23 -14.52 -6.51
C LEU A 96 0.17 -15.46 -5.92
N GLY A 97 -1.11 -15.30 -6.30
CA GLY A 97 -2.21 -16.16 -5.88
C GLY A 97 -2.44 -16.16 -4.37
N GLU A 98 -2.40 -17.34 -3.75
CA GLU A 98 -2.70 -17.53 -2.33
C GLU A 98 -1.77 -16.75 -1.41
N SER A 99 -0.48 -16.65 -1.74
CA SER A 99 0.47 -15.86 -0.94
C SER A 99 0.13 -14.36 -0.94
N GLY A 100 -0.39 -13.84 -2.06
CA GLY A 100 -0.94 -12.49 -2.15
C GLY A 100 -2.14 -12.29 -1.23
N LYS A 101 -3.05 -13.27 -1.12
CA LYS A 101 -4.22 -13.19 -0.23
C LYS A 101 -3.83 -13.17 1.25
N LYS A 102 -2.74 -13.86 1.61
CA LYS A 102 -2.27 -13.94 2.99
C LYS A 102 -1.69 -12.63 3.52
N ILE A 103 -1.29 -11.68 2.66
CA ILE A 103 -0.58 -10.45 3.08
C ILE A 103 -1.38 -9.59 4.07
N HIS A 104 -2.72 -9.63 4.05
CA HIS A 104 -3.55 -8.85 4.98
C HIS A 104 -3.84 -9.60 6.30
N THR A 105 -3.32 -10.82 6.47
CA THR A 105 -3.60 -11.63 7.66
C THR A 105 -3.07 -10.93 8.91
N GLY A 106 -3.92 -10.83 9.94
CA GLY A 106 -3.55 -10.18 11.20
C GLY A 106 -3.34 -8.66 11.11
N ARG A 107 -3.72 -8.03 9.99
CA ARG A 107 -3.62 -6.59 9.74
C ARG A 107 -5.01 -6.02 9.53
N SER A 108 -5.23 -4.76 9.91
CA SER A 108 -6.42 -4.00 9.53
C SER A 108 -6.03 -2.82 8.65
N ARG A 109 -7.02 -2.23 7.95
CA ARG A 109 -6.75 -1.03 7.15
C ARG A 109 -6.31 0.16 8.02
N ASN A 110 -6.76 0.25 9.27
CA ASN A 110 -6.41 1.36 10.17
C ASN A 110 -4.92 1.39 10.51
N ASP A 111 -4.35 0.25 10.94
CA ASP A 111 -2.92 0.18 11.25
C ASP A 111 -2.05 0.25 10.00
N GLN A 112 -2.52 -0.30 8.87
CA GLN A 112 -1.86 -0.19 7.58
C GLN A 112 -1.71 1.27 7.13
N VAL A 113 -2.81 2.03 7.09
CA VAL A 113 -2.82 3.45 6.70
C VAL A 113 -1.91 4.27 7.62
N ILE A 114 -2.01 4.07 8.94
CA ILE A 114 -1.18 4.80 9.92
C ILE A 114 0.32 4.50 9.73
N ALA A 115 0.68 3.25 9.47
CA ALA A 115 2.07 2.88 9.21
C ALA A 115 2.60 3.52 7.92
N ALA A 116 1.83 3.44 6.83
CA ALA A 116 2.19 4.06 5.55
C ALA A 116 2.36 5.58 5.69
N LEU A 117 1.40 6.27 6.31
CA LEU A 117 1.47 7.72 6.54
C LEU A 117 2.70 8.12 7.37
N ARG A 118 3.04 7.37 8.43
CA ARG A 118 4.24 7.65 9.24
C ARG A 118 5.52 7.47 8.45
N LEU A 119 5.61 6.44 7.62
CA LEU A 119 6.77 6.23 6.75
C LEU A 119 6.91 7.33 5.71
N TYR A 120 5.80 7.68 5.05
CA TYR A 120 5.75 8.78 4.09
C TYR A 120 6.16 10.12 4.72
N ALA A 121 5.55 10.48 5.84
CA ALA A 121 5.89 11.72 6.54
C ALA A 121 7.35 11.75 7.01
N ARG A 122 7.89 10.63 7.47
CA ARG A 122 9.30 10.53 7.88
C ARG A 122 10.23 10.78 6.70
N ASP A 123 9.97 10.15 5.56
CA ASP A 123 10.77 10.33 4.34
C ASP A 123 10.76 11.79 3.88
N PHE A 124 9.57 12.40 3.84
CA PHE A 124 9.41 13.81 3.52
C PHE A 124 10.18 14.73 4.49
N LEU A 125 10.10 14.47 5.80
CA LEU A 125 10.80 15.28 6.81
C LEU A 125 12.32 15.21 6.66
N LEU A 126 12.88 14.03 6.34
CA LEU A 126 14.31 13.87 6.11
C LEU A 126 14.76 14.64 4.86
N ALA A 127 14.03 14.50 3.75
CA ALA A 127 14.32 15.25 2.53
C ALA A 127 14.22 16.77 2.74
N TYR A 128 13.22 17.23 3.48
CA TYR A 128 13.04 18.64 3.81
C TYR A 128 14.17 19.18 4.70
N GLN A 129 14.60 18.40 5.70
CA GLN A 129 15.72 18.76 6.57
C GLN A 129 17.00 18.92 5.77
N ASP A 130 17.32 17.96 4.90
CA ASP A 130 18.51 17.99 4.05
C ASP A 130 18.51 19.25 3.16
N GLU A 131 17.37 19.59 2.56
CA GLU A 131 17.26 20.76 1.69
C GLU A 131 17.38 22.08 2.46
N THR A 132 16.83 22.13 3.67
CA THR A 132 16.96 23.28 4.58
C THR A 132 18.43 23.51 4.97
N LEU A 133 19.15 22.44 5.30
CA LEU A 133 20.56 22.51 5.67
C LEU A 133 21.44 22.96 4.50
N LYS A 134 21.17 22.49 3.27
CA LYS A 134 21.87 22.97 2.06
C LYS A 134 21.66 24.47 1.84
N THR A 135 20.43 24.94 2.01
CA THR A 135 20.09 26.36 1.81
C THR A 135 20.77 27.24 2.86
N ALA A 136 20.83 26.80 4.12
CA ALA A 136 21.47 27.54 5.21
C ALA A 136 23.01 27.61 5.12
N ALA A 137 23.63 26.76 4.30
CA ALA A 137 25.07 26.73 4.07
C ALA A 137 25.55 27.68 2.95
N HIS A 138 24.62 28.36 2.28
CA HIS A 138 24.87 29.38 1.24
C HIS A 138 24.52 30.78 1.76
#